data_AF-A0A1H6INY1-F1
#
_entry.id   AF-A0A1H6INY1-F1
#
_cell.length_a   1.000
_cell.length_b   1.000
_cell.length_c   1.000
_cell.angle_alpha   90.00
_cell.angle_beta   90.00
_cell.angle_gamma   90.00
#
_symmetry.space_group_name_H-M   'P 1'
#
loop_
_entity.id
_entity.type
_entity.pdbx_description
1 polymer ?
#
loop_
_entity_poly.entity_id
_entity_poly.type
_entity_poly.pdbx_seq_one_letter_code
_entity_poly.pdbx_strand_id
1 'polypeptide(L)'
;MRARPRRLRLRRRLILASALPAVVAVVLAVKLISVVVAGNSAVSNFAAGDTDGLSGDVSTLSLLNIVEPAKAPFAAGTLAVLQNRLADADRHFAEALDRTPPDQSCPLLVNLELVRERQGDVDAWENRPDAARETYLRALDLVASAPTGCFEGNADPDAERRAVRADAAPRLSAKLAGLTALPPPPPPPAAAPVPPPAAAPPPPPEPDSPQDALLLDPGAGDPLDKLQQMLRDAAAG
;
A
#
# COMPACT_ATOMS: atom_id res chain seq x y z
N MET A 1 44.45 40.95 47.77
CA MET A 1 43.66 39.76 47.37
C MET A 1 42.26 40.20 46.94
N ARG A 2 41.94 40.18 45.64
CA ARG A 2 40.60 40.58 45.15
C ARG A 2 39.61 39.45 45.41
N ALA A 3 38.67 39.65 46.34
CA ALA A 3 37.59 38.70 46.60
C ALA A 3 36.75 38.51 45.33
N ARG A 4 36.76 37.31 44.74
CA ARG A 4 35.88 36.97 43.61
C ARG A 4 34.42 37.19 44.06
N PRO A 5 33.64 38.09 43.43
CA PRO A 5 32.33 38.48 43.93
C PRO A 5 31.41 37.26 44.07
N ARG A 6 30.79 37.06 45.24
CA ARG A 6 29.77 36.02 45.51
C ARG A 6 28.69 35.96 44.42
N ARG A 7 28.39 37.11 43.80
CA ARG A 7 27.46 37.26 42.66
C ARG A 7 27.86 36.43 41.42
N LEU A 8 29.15 36.32 41.08
CA LEU A 8 29.61 35.50 39.95
C LEU A 8 29.46 34.00 40.21
N ARG A 9 29.66 33.56 41.47
CA ARG A 9 29.45 32.16 41.86
C ARG A 9 27.97 31.77 41.82
N LEU A 10 27.08 32.66 42.27
CA LEU A 10 25.63 32.45 42.22
C LEU A 10 25.12 32.39 40.76
N ARG A 11 25.59 33.30 39.91
CA ARG A 11 25.25 33.35 38.47
C ARG A 11 25.68 32.06 37.75
N ARG A 12 26.89 31.56 38.04
CA ARG A 12 27.40 30.31 37.46
C ARG A 12 26.63 29.08 37.94
N ARG A 13 26.22 29.06 39.21
CA ARG A 13 25.35 28.00 39.77
C ARG A 13 23.96 28.01 39.16
N LEU A 14 23.36 29.18 38.97
CA LEU A 14 22.07 29.33 38.30
C LEU A 14 22.14 28.88 36.84
N ILE A 15 23.19 29.26 36.10
CA ILE A 15 23.41 28.82 34.71
C ILE A 15 23.58 27.30 34.63
N LEU A 16 24.36 26.68 35.53
CA LEU A 16 24.54 25.23 35.55
C LEU A 16 23.27 24.49 35.98
N ALA A 17 22.49 25.07 36.91
CA ALA A 17 21.22 24.51 37.35
C ALA A 17 20.13 24.61 36.27
N SER A 18 20.14 25.67 35.46
CA SER A 18 19.21 25.84 34.33
C SER A 18 19.70 25.16 33.04
N ALA A 19 20.99 24.88 32.92
CA ALA A 19 21.57 24.26 31.73
C ALA A 19 21.01 22.85 31.53
N LEU A 20 20.86 22.06 32.59
CA LEU A 20 20.34 20.70 32.48
C LEU A 20 18.90 20.65 31.92
N PRO A 21 17.90 21.36 32.50
CA PRO A 21 16.56 21.39 31.93
C PRO A 21 16.51 22.03 30.54
N ALA A 22 17.36 23.04 30.25
CA ALA A 22 17.45 23.61 28.91
C ALA A 22 17.99 22.61 27.88
N VAL A 23 19.01 21.82 28.22
CA VAL A 23 19.54 20.75 27.35
C VAL A 23 18.47 19.69 27.12
N VAL A 24 17.74 19.27 28.17
CA VAL A 24 16.62 18.33 28.02
C VAL A 24 15.56 18.88 27.07
N ALA A 25 15.18 20.16 27.22
CA ALA A 25 14.21 20.81 26.33
C ALA A 25 14.70 20.86 24.88
N VAL A 26 15.98 21.15 24.64
CA VAL A 26 16.57 21.14 23.29
C VAL A 26 16.58 19.74 22.69
N VAL A 27 16.97 18.72 23.46
CA VAL A 27 16.95 17.32 23.01
C VAL A 27 15.52 16.89 22.65
N LEU A 28 14.53 17.26 23.46
CA LEU A 28 13.13 17.02 23.16
C LEU A 28 12.68 17.74 21.89
N ALA A 29 13.04 19.02 21.72
CA ALA A 29 12.71 19.79 20.52
C ALA A 29 13.30 19.16 19.25
N VAL A 30 14.58 18.79 19.28
CA VAL A 30 15.25 18.09 18.17
C VAL A 30 14.53 16.77 17.89
N LYS A 31 14.21 15.99 18.92
CA LYS A 31 13.48 14.73 18.76
C LYS A 31 12.12 14.91 18.10
N LEU A 32 11.35 15.91 18.52
CA LEU A 32 10.03 16.21 17.93
C LEU A 32 10.16 16.64 16.46
N ILE A 33 11.14 17.48 16.14
CA ILE A 33 11.42 17.89 14.76
C ILE A 33 11.79 16.67 13.90
N SER A 34 12.67 15.79 14.40
CA SER A 34 13.06 14.57 13.68
C SER A 34 11.88 13.64 13.39
N VAL A 35 10.95 13.48 14.34
CA VAL A 35 9.74 12.65 14.12
C VAL A 35 8.84 13.26 13.04
N VAL A 36 8.63 14.59 13.06
CA VAL A 36 7.79 15.26 12.04
C VAL A 36 8.41 15.14 10.66
N VAL A 37 9.73 15.32 10.54
CA VAL A 37 10.45 15.17 9.28
C VAL A 37 10.35 13.73 8.76
N ALA A 38 10.66 12.73 9.60
CA ALA A 38 10.57 11.31 9.21
C ALA A 38 9.13 10.91 8.84
N GLY A 39 8.12 11.43 9.54
CA GLY A 39 6.71 11.20 9.21
C GLY A 39 6.32 11.80 7.85
N ASN A 40 6.76 13.03 7.56
CA ASN A 40 6.48 13.67 6.27
C ASN A 40 7.19 12.97 5.10
N SER A 41 8.44 12.55 5.32
CA SER A 41 9.18 11.72 4.37
C SER A 41 8.49 10.38 4.15
N ALA A 42 8.01 9.71 5.20
CA ALA A 42 7.28 8.45 5.09
C ALA A 42 6.02 8.59 4.24
N VAL A 43 5.25 9.66 4.43
CA VAL A 43 4.07 9.96 3.59
C VAL A 43 4.46 10.18 2.14
N SER A 44 5.52 10.94 1.89
CA SER A 44 6.00 11.22 0.52
C SER A 44 6.53 9.96 -0.17
N ASN A 45 7.33 9.16 0.53
CA ASN A 45 7.91 7.92 0.02
C ASN A 45 6.82 6.86 -0.21
N PHE A 46 5.82 6.78 0.69
CA PHE A 46 4.63 5.96 0.48
C PHE A 46 3.86 6.40 -0.76
N ALA A 47 3.62 7.71 -0.94
CA ALA A 47 2.93 8.23 -2.12
C ALA A 47 3.72 7.99 -3.42
N ALA A 48 5.05 7.95 -3.35
CA ALA A 48 5.94 7.67 -4.47
C ALA A 48 6.20 6.16 -4.72
N GLY A 49 5.75 5.27 -3.82
CA GLY A 49 6.07 3.84 -3.86
C GLY A 49 7.54 3.52 -3.55
N ASP A 50 8.31 4.45 -2.97
CA ASP A 50 9.71 4.25 -2.61
C ASP A 50 9.82 3.46 -1.29
N THR A 51 9.97 2.14 -1.41
CA THR A 51 10.06 1.23 -0.27
C THR A 51 11.37 1.34 0.50
N ASP A 52 12.46 1.74 -0.15
CA ASP A 52 13.77 1.86 0.47
C ASP A 52 13.85 3.14 1.29
N GLY A 53 13.36 4.26 0.75
CA GLY A 53 13.15 5.50 1.48
C GLY A 53 12.22 5.32 2.68
N LEU A 54 11.08 4.64 2.48
CA LEU A 54 10.13 4.35 3.57
C LEU A 54 10.76 3.47 4.66
N SER A 55 11.61 2.51 4.31
CA SER A 55 12.32 1.65 5.28
C SER A 55 13.23 2.45 6.23
N GLY A 56 13.95 3.44 5.69
CA GLY A 56 14.75 4.37 6.49
C GLY A 56 13.90 5.21 7.44
N ASP A 57 12.75 5.70 6.97
CA ASP A 57 11.83 6.49 7.79
C ASP A 57 11.19 5.65 8.91
N VAL A 58 10.74 4.43 8.61
CA VAL A 58 10.18 3.47 9.59
C VAL A 58 11.19 3.12 10.67
N SER A 59 12.46 2.89 10.28
CA SER A 59 13.55 2.60 11.22
C SER A 59 13.77 3.77 12.17
N THR A 60 13.74 4.99 11.64
CA THR A 60 13.87 6.23 12.43
C THR A 60 12.68 6.42 13.37
N LEU A 61 11.45 6.20 12.90
CA LEU A 61 10.23 6.27 13.70
C LEU A 61 10.23 5.22 14.83
N SER A 62 10.73 4.01 14.56
CA SER A 62 10.84 2.93 15.55
C SER A 62 11.84 3.24 16.67
N LEU A 63 12.98 3.84 16.35
CA LEU A 63 13.99 4.25 17.35
C LEU A 63 13.48 5.38 18.27
N LEU A 64 12.49 6.15 17.83
CA LEU A 64 11.97 7.31 18.56
C LEU A 64 10.66 6.99 19.33
N ASN A 65 10.18 5.74 19.26
CA ASN A 65 8.90 5.22 19.73
C ASN A 65 8.72 5.20 21.27
N ILE A 66 8.79 6.36 21.91
CA ILE A 66 8.58 6.51 23.36
C ILE A 66 7.25 7.20 23.67
N VAL A 67 6.73 8.02 22.75
CA VAL A 67 5.55 8.88 22.99
C VAL A 67 4.27 8.26 22.42
N GLU A 68 4.35 7.50 21.31
CA GLU A 68 3.17 6.95 20.62
C GLU A 68 3.42 5.50 20.15
N PRO A 69 3.29 4.51 21.05
CA PRO A 69 3.82 3.15 20.87
C PRO A 69 3.20 2.35 19.72
N ALA A 70 2.06 2.79 19.16
CA ALA A 70 1.37 2.19 18.02
C ALA A 70 1.89 2.68 16.65
N LYS A 71 2.57 3.84 16.57
CA LYS A 71 2.97 4.43 15.27
C LYS A 71 4.07 3.64 14.56
N ALA A 72 5.07 3.17 15.32
CA ALA A 72 6.13 2.35 14.77
C ALA A 72 5.63 1.02 14.18
N PRO A 73 4.83 0.19 14.90
CA PRO A 73 4.28 -1.02 14.33
C PRO A 73 3.30 -0.75 13.18
N PHE A 74 2.53 0.36 13.21
CA PHE A 74 1.72 0.75 12.04
C PHE A 74 2.58 0.99 10.80
N ALA A 75 3.65 1.78 10.92
CA ALA A 75 4.53 2.10 9.79
C ALA A 75 5.30 0.86 9.29
N ALA A 76 5.72 -0.02 10.20
CA ALA A 76 6.32 -1.30 9.84
C ALA A 76 5.34 -2.22 9.10
N GLY A 77 4.06 -2.24 9.50
CA GLY A 77 2.99 -2.93 8.79
C GLY A 77 2.81 -2.39 7.37
N THR A 78 2.73 -1.07 7.21
CA THR A 78 2.63 -0.41 5.90
C THR A 78 3.81 -0.76 4.99
N LEU A 79 5.04 -0.71 5.50
CA LEU A 79 6.24 -1.10 4.74
C LEU A 79 6.17 -2.58 4.33
N ALA A 80 5.75 -3.46 5.24
CA ALA A 80 5.61 -4.88 4.94
C ALA A 80 4.56 -5.14 3.85
N VAL A 81 3.46 -4.38 3.79
CA VAL A 81 2.50 -4.42 2.68
C VAL A 81 3.18 -4.07 1.36
N LEU A 82 3.92 -2.96 1.31
CA LEU A 82 4.61 -2.55 0.08
C LEU A 82 5.69 -3.55 -0.38
N GLN A 83 6.32 -4.25 0.57
CA GLN A 83 7.29 -5.31 0.29
C GLN A 83 6.62 -6.68 0.02
N ASN A 84 5.28 -6.75 -0.07
CA ASN A 84 4.50 -7.98 -0.23
C ASN A 84 4.77 -9.04 0.88
N ARG A 85 5.20 -8.59 2.06
CA ARG A 85 5.43 -9.42 3.25
C ARG A 85 4.18 -9.47 4.12
N LEU A 86 3.14 -10.11 3.60
CA LEU A 86 1.79 -10.05 4.17
C LEU A 86 1.70 -10.61 5.59
N ALA A 87 2.45 -11.67 5.93
CA ALA A 87 2.47 -12.23 7.29
C ALA A 87 3.09 -11.27 8.31
N ASP A 88 4.14 -10.54 7.91
CA ASP A 88 4.73 -9.51 8.76
C ASP A 88 3.79 -8.30 8.90
N ALA A 89 3.11 -7.92 7.82
CA ALA A 89 2.12 -6.84 7.86
C ALA A 89 0.99 -7.14 8.85
N ASP A 90 0.41 -8.35 8.81
CA ASP A 90 -0.66 -8.75 9.75
C ASP A 90 -0.17 -8.67 11.20
N ARG A 91 1.01 -9.23 11.50
CA ARG A 91 1.61 -9.19 12.84
C ARG A 91 1.85 -7.76 13.32
N HIS A 92 2.38 -6.90 12.47
CA HIS A 92 2.68 -5.52 12.84
C HIS A 92 1.41 -4.68 13.04
N PHE A 93 0.39 -4.82 12.20
CA PHE A 93 -0.87 -4.12 12.42
C PHE A 93 -1.64 -4.66 13.63
N ALA A 94 -1.58 -5.97 13.91
CA ALA A 94 -2.16 -6.54 15.13
C ALA A 94 -1.47 -6.00 16.39
N GLU A 95 -0.13 -5.94 16.41
CA GLU A 95 0.64 -5.34 17.51
C GLU A 95 0.27 -3.86 17.72
N ALA A 96 0.08 -3.11 16.64
CA ALA A 96 -0.36 -1.73 16.73
C ALA A 96 -1.80 -1.61 17.26
N LEU A 97 -2.71 -2.50 16.82
CA LEU A 97 -4.10 -2.55 17.27
C LEU A 97 -4.20 -2.79 18.78
N ASP A 98 -3.42 -3.71 19.33
CA ASP A 98 -3.38 -4.01 20.78
C ASP A 98 -2.97 -2.80 21.64
N ARG A 99 -2.35 -1.79 21.02
CA ARG A 99 -1.85 -0.57 21.68
C ARG A 99 -2.68 0.67 21.34
N THR A 100 -3.74 0.52 20.57
CA THR A 100 -4.58 1.61 20.11
C THR A 100 -5.97 1.52 20.76
N PRO A 101 -6.47 2.60 21.35
CA PRO A 101 -7.81 2.59 21.93
C PRO A 101 -8.89 2.42 20.84
N PRO A 102 -10.06 1.84 21.16
CA PRO A 102 -11.06 1.47 20.15
C PRO A 102 -11.51 2.61 19.23
N ASP A 103 -11.59 3.84 19.73
CA ASP A 103 -11.97 5.05 18.97
C ASP A 103 -10.98 5.42 17.87
N GLN A 104 -9.74 4.95 17.96
CA GLN A 104 -8.66 5.21 17.00
C GLN A 104 -8.28 3.97 16.18
N SER A 105 -8.99 2.87 16.35
CA SER A 105 -8.65 1.57 15.77
C SER A 105 -9.01 1.42 14.29
N CYS A 106 -9.91 2.23 13.74
CA CYS A 106 -10.41 2.05 12.36
C CYS A 106 -9.30 1.93 11.30
N PRO A 107 -8.26 2.79 11.25
CA PRO A 107 -7.20 2.64 10.26
C PRO A 107 -6.47 1.29 10.37
N LEU A 108 -6.26 0.79 11.58
CA LEU A 108 -5.61 -0.51 11.82
C LEU A 108 -6.49 -1.67 11.39
N LEU A 109 -7.78 -1.61 11.72
CA LEU A 109 -8.76 -2.63 11.34
C LEU A 109 -8.91 -2.71 9.81
N VAL A 110 -9.01 -1.57 9.11
CA VAL A 110 -9.07 -1.54 7.64
C VAL A 110 -7.81 -2.12 7.01
N ASN A 111 -6.62 -1.78 7.53
CA ASN A 111 -5.38 -2.35 7.00
C ASN A 111 -5.25 -3.86 7.28
N LEU A 112 -5.65 -4.33 8.47
CA LEU A 112 -5.68 -5.76 8.80
C LEU A 112 -6.65 -6.54 7.90
N GLU A 113 -7.83 -5.98 7.63
CA GLU A 113 -8.80 -6.57 6.70
C GLU A 113 -8.21 -6.76 5.31
N LEU A 114 -7.64 -5.72 4.71
CA LEU A 114 -7.03 -5.77 3.38
C LEU A 114 -5.83 -6.75 3.33
N VAL A 115 -5.00 -6.79 4.37
CA VAL A 115 -3.88 -7.74 4.45
C VAL A 115 -4.38 -9.18 4.49
N ARG A 116 -5.38 -9.47 5.31
CA ARG A 116 -5.96 -10.83 5.41
C ARG A 116 -6.71 -11.21 4.15
N GLU A 117 -7.44 -10.29 3.53
CA GLU A 117 -8.05 -10.49 2.22
C GLU A 117 -6.97 -10.91 1.20
N ARG A 118 -5.85 -10.18 1.15
CA ARG A 118 -4.75 -10.49 0.23
C ARG A 118 -4.06 -11.83 0.55
N GLN A 119 -3.90 -12.18 1.81
CA GLN A 119 -3.40 -13.51 2.21
C GLN A 119 -4.34 -14.62 1.73
N GLY A 120 -5.65 -14.44 1.91
CA GLY A 120 -6.65 -15.37 1.39
C GLY A 120 -6.60 -15.49 -0.14
N ASP A 121 -6.36 -14.39 -0.85
CA ASP A 121 -6.19 -14.40 -2.31
C ASP A 121 -4.96 -15.21 -2.74
N VAL A 122 -3.85 -15.08 -2.01
CA VAL A 122 -2.63 -15.88 -2.25
C VAL A 122 -2.92 -17.36 -2.00
N ASP A 123 -3.56 -17.70 -0.87
CA ASP A 123 -3.92 -19.08 -0.54
C ASP A 123 -4.86 -19.68 -1.60
N ALA A 124 -5.84 -18.91 -2.08
CA ALA A 124 -6.76 -19.34 -3.12
C ALA A 124 -6.02 -19.59 -4.45
N TRP A 125 -5.13 -18.68 -4.84
CA TRP A 125 -4.32 -18.80 -6.05
C TRP A 125 -3.36 -20.00 -6.00
N GLU A 126 -2.80 -20.30 -4.83
CA GLU A 126 -1.94 -21.47 -4.60
C GLU A 126 -2.71 -22.78 -4.43
N ASN A 127 -4.02 -22.79 -4.73
CA ASN A 127 -4.89 -23.96 -4.60
C ASN A 127 -4.95 -24.51 -3.15
N ARG A 128 -4.96 -23.60 -2.16
CA ARG A 128 -5.15 -23.87 -0.73
C ARG A 128 -6.51 -23.33 -0.25
N PRO A 129 -7.65 -23.83 -0.77
CA PRO A 129 -8.97 -23.22 -0.57
C PRO A 129 -9.45 -23.24 0.88
N ASP A 130 -9.07 -24.24 1.68
CA ASP A 130 -9.45 -24.28 3.10
C ASP A 130 -8.72 -23.21 3.92
N ALA A 131 -7.44 -22.98 3.63
CA ALA A 131 -6.67 -21.89 4.24
C ALA A 131 -7.20 -20.51 3.80
N ALA A 132 -7.51 -20.36 2.51
CA ALA A 132 -8.15 -19.15 1.99
C ALA A 132 -9.49 -18.88 2.70
N ARG A 133 -10.33 -19.91 2.84
CA ARG A 133 -11.62 -19.82 3.55
C ARG A 133 -11.44 -19.35 4.99
N GLU A 134 -10.52 -19.96 5.74
CA GLU A 134 -10.25 -19.57 7.12
C GLU A 134 -9.81 -18.10 7.21
N THR A 135 -8.92 -17.67 6.33
CA THR A 135 -8.41 -16.29 6.33
C THR A 135 -9.48 -15.28 5.94
N TYR A 136 -10.31 -15.55 4.92
CA TYR A 136 -11.44 -14.68 4.59
C TYR A 136 -12.48 -14.59 5.72
N LEU A 137 -12.78 -15.70 6.40
CA LEU A 137 -13.69 -15.67 7.55
C LEU A 137 -13.14 -14.82 8.70
N ARG A 138 -11.83 -14.89 8.98
CA ARG A 138 -11.17 -14.02 9.97
C ARG A 138 -11.19 -12.54 9.58
N ALA A 139 -11.09 -12.23 8.28
CA ALA A 139 -11.25 -10.86 7.79
C ALA A 139 -12.70 -10.38 7.95
N LEU A 140 -13.67 -11.24 7.65
CA LEU A 140 -15.10 -10.92 7.76
C LEU A 140 -15.53 -10.70 9.22
N ASP A 141 -15.02 -11.51 10.15
CA ASP A 141 -15.24 -11.33 11.59
C ASP A 141 -14.68 -9.99 12.10
N LEU A 142 -13.52 -9.57 11.58
CA LEU A 142 -12.94 -8.26 11.87
C LEU A 142 -13.84 -7.13 11.36
N VAL A 143 -14.35 -7.22 10.13
CA VAL A 143 -15.31 -6.23 9.58
C VAL A 143 -16.58 -6.17 10.42
N ALA A 144 -17.14 -7.32 10.80
CA ALA A 144 -18.37 -7.40 11.58
C ALA A 144 -18.21 -6.86 13.01
N SER A 145 -17.03 -7.02 13.60
CA SER A 145 -16.73 -6.60 14.97
C SER A 145 -16.20 -5.16 15.07
N ALA A 146 -15.94 -4.49 13.95
CA ALA A 146 -15.39 -3.15 13.92
C ALA A 146 -16.39 -2.09 14.42
N PRO A 147 -15.91 -0.97 14.99
CA PRO A 147 -16.75 0.17 15.32
C PRO A 147 -17.56 0.68 14.12
N THR A 148 -18.77 1.18 14.40
CA THR A 148 -19.65 1.77 13.38
C THR A 148 -18.92 2.89 12.63
N GLY A 149 -19.02 2.89 11.31
CA GLY A 149 -18.36 3.89 10.46
C GLY A 149 -16.89 3.61 10.13
N CYS A 150 -16.30 2.48 10.54
CA CYS A 150 -15.00 2.05 10.01
C CYS A 150 -15.12 1.53 8.55
N PHE A 151 -16.13 0.69 8.29
CA PHE A 151 -16.38 0.06 6.98
C PHE A 151 -17.67 0.59 6.36
N GLU A 152 -18.81 -0.04 6.58
CA GLU A 152 -20.10 0.48 6.10
C GLU A 152 -20.42 1.83 6.78
N GLY A 153 -20.97 2.77 5.99
CA GLY A 153 -21.30 4.12 6.48
C GLY A 153 -20.09 4.98 6.85
N ASN A 154 -18.89 4.63 6.38
CA ASN A 154 -17.68 5.40 6.69
C ASN A 154 -17.64 6.79 6.02
N ALA A 155 -16.92 7.71 6.65
CA ALA A 155 -16.84 9.12 6.25
C ALA A 155 -15.45 9.52 5.68
N ASP A 156 -14.74 8.60 5.03
CA ASP A 156 -13.46 8.96 4.39
C ASP A 156 -13.68 10.10 3.35
N PRO A 157 -12.84 11.15 3.32
CA PRO A 157 -13.01 12.23 2.36
C PRO A 157 -12.87 11.77 0.89
N ASP A 158 -12.15 10.69 0.66
CA ASP A 158 -11.91 10.12 -0.66
C ASP A 158 -13.02 9.11 -1.01
N ALA A 159 -13.72 9.38 -2.13
CA ALA A 159 -14.86 8.58 -2.55
C ALA A 159 -14.50 7.13 -2.88
N GLU A 160 -13.31 6.90 -3.44
CA GLU A 160 -12.84 5.56 -3.79
C GLU A 160 -12.49 4.78 -2.53
N ARG A 161 -11.72 5.38 -1.61
CA ARG A 161 -11.44 4.74 -0.32
C ARG A 161 -12.71 4.45 0.48
N ARG A 162 -13.70 5.35 0.44
CA ARG A 162 -15.02 5.10 1.04
C ARG A 162 -15.68 3.87 0.44
N ALA A 163 -15.71 3.78 -0.89
CA ALA A 163 -16.32 2.67 -1.60
C ALA A 163 -15.62 1.34 -1.27
N VAL A 164 -14.29 1.29 -1.32
CA VAL A 164 -13.50 0.08 -1.00
C VAL A 164 -13.80 -0.43 0.40
N ARG A 165 -13.87 0.47 1.39
CA ARG A 165 -14.20 0.12 2.79
C ARG A 165 -15.63 -0.34 2.95
N ALA A 166 -16.59 0.33 2.31
CA ALA A 166 -17.99 -0.08 2.36
C ALA A 166 -18.22 -1.44 1.69
N ASP A 167 -17.41 -1.79 0.70
CA ASP A 167 -17.47 -3.04 -0.05
C ASP A 167 -16.74 -4.22 0.62
N ALA A 168 -16.04 -4.02 1.74
CA ALA A 168 -15.26 -5.08 2.41
C ALA A 168 -16.04 -6.38 2.67
N ALA A 169 -17.17 -6.30 3.38
CA ALA A 169 -18.01 -7.46 3.69
C ALA A 169 -18.58 -8.16 2.43
N PRO A 170 -19.22 -7.46 1.47
CA PRO A 170 -19.72 -8.12 0.25
C PRO A 170 -18.59 -8.70 -0.60
N ARG A 171 -17.43 -8.03 -0.71
CA ARG A 171 -16.26 -8.53 -1.44
C ARG A 171 -15.69 -9.81 -0.85
N LEU A 172 -15.48 -9.85 0.47
CA LEU A 172 -15.04 -11.05 1.18
C LEU A 172 -16.05 -12.21 1.04
N SER A 173 -17.35 -11.90 1.11
CA SER A 173 -18.42 -12.90 0.91
C SER A 173 -18.40 -13.48 -0.52
N ALA A 174 -18.17 -12.63 -1.53
CA ALA A 174 -18.03 -13.07 -2.92
C ALA A 174 -16.79 -13.97 -3.12
N LYS A 175 -15.65 -13.62 -2.51
CA LYS A 175 -14.45 -14.48 -2.54
C LYS A 175 -14.70 -15.84 -1.90
N LEU A 176 -15.37 -15.88 -0.76
CA LEU A 176 -15.78 -17.13 -0.09
C LEU A 176 -16.67 -18.01 -0.98
N ALA A 177 -17.66 -17.42 -1.65
CA ALA A 177 -18.51 -18.14 -2.60
C ALA A 177 -17.68 -18.69 -3.78
N GLY A 178 -16.75 -17.88 -4.30
CA GLY A 178 -15.85 -18.22 -5.39
C GLY A 178 -14.95 -19.44 -5.11
N LEU A 179 -14.55 -19.67 -3.86
CA LEU A 179 -13.76 -20.86 -3.47
C LEU A 179 -14.48 -22.20 -3.73
N THR A 180 -15.80 -22.18 -3.85
CA THR A 180 -16.63 -23.39 -4.05
C THR A 180 -17.35 -23.40 -5.40
N ALA A 181 -17.22 -22.33 -6.19
CA ALA A 181 -17.86 -22.23 -7.49
C ALA A 181 -17.26 -23.27 -8.45
N LEU A 182 -18.12 -24.02 -9.13
CA LEU A 182 -17.69 -24.87 -10.23
C LEU A 182 -17.13 -23.98 -11.35
N PRO A 183 -16.08 -24.43 -12.07
CA PRO A 183 -15.61 -23.72 -13.25
C PRO A 183 -16.78 -23.51 -14.23
N PRO A 184 -16.85 -22.36 -14.91
CA PRO A 184 -17.92 -22.10 -15.85
C PRO A 184 -17.95 -23.21 -16.91
N PRO A 185 -19.13 -23.65 -17.37
CA PRO A 185 -19.22 -24.65 -18.42
C PRO A 185 -18.48 -24.14 -19.67
N PRO A 186 -17.84 -25.03 -20.44
CA PRO A 186 -17.16 -24.62 -21.67
C PRO A 186 -18.14 -23.87 -22.58
N PRO A 187 -17.68 -22.83 -23.32
CA PRO A 187 -18.54 -22.11 -24.23
C PRO A 187 -19.16 -23.09 -25.23
N PRO A 188 -20.43 -22.90 -25.64
CA PRO A 188 -21.04 -23.73 -26.65
C PRO A 188 -20.18 -23.67 -27.93
N PRO A 189 -20.03 -24.80 -28.66
CA PRO A 189 -19.27 -24.80 -29.90
C PRO A 189 -19.82 -23.69 -30.82
N ALA A 190 -18.90 -22.87 -31.35
CA ALA A 190 -19.26 -21.78 -32.24
C ALA A 190 -20.17 -22.33 -33.36
N ALA A 191 -21.34 -21.71 -33.52
CA ALA A 191 -22.23 -22.04 -34.63
C ALA A 191 -21.43 -21.91 -35.94
N ALA A 192 -21.57 -22.89 -36.83
CA ALA A 192 -20.88 -22.90 -38.11
C ALA A 192 -21.05 -21.54 -38.82
N PRO A 193 -19.98 -20.95 -39.36
CA PRO A 193 -20.07 -19.66 -40.02
C PRO A 193 -21.11 -19.72 -41.14
N VAL A 194 -22.06 -18.78 -41.11
CA VAL A 194 -23.01 -18.58 -42.21
C VAL A 194 -22.21 -18.29 -43.48
N PRO A 195 -22.47 -18.96 -44.61
CA PRO A 195 -21.74 -18.70 -45.83
C PRO A 195 -21.87 -17.21 -46.21
N PRO A 196 -20.76 -16.53 -46.57
CA PRO A 196 -20.81 -15.13 -46.93
C PRO A 196 -21.70 -14.92 -48.16
N PRO A 197 -22.46 -13.80 -48.24
CA PRO A 197 -23.16 -13.44 -49.46
C PRO A 197 -22.16 -13.27 -50.62
N ALA A 198 -22.57 -13.70 -51.82
CA ALA A 198 -21.73 -13.62 -53.01
C ALA A 198 -21.23 -12.18 -53.26
N ALA A 199 -19.91 -12.02 -53.34
CA ALA A 199 -19.26 -10.74 -53.58
C ALA A 199 -19.55 -10.22 -55.00
N ALA A 200 -19.86 -8.92 -55.10
CA ALA A 200 -19.88 -8.18 -56.36
C ALA A 200 -18.46 -8.05 -56.94
N PRO A 201 -18.30 -7.91 -58.27
CA PRO A 201 -16.98 -7.85 -58.91
C PRO A 201 -16.20 -6.58 -58.52
N PRO A 202 -14.87 -6.65 -58.38
CA PRO A 202 -14.04 -5.53 -57.94
C PRO A 202 -13.86 -4.46 -59.04
N PRO A 203 -13.75 -3.17 -58.67
CA PRO A 203 -13.32 -2.12 -59.58
C PRO A 203 -11.82 -2.19 -59.91
N PRO A 204 -11.37 -1.59 -61.02
CA PRO A 204 -9.97 -1.64 -61.46
C PRO A 204 -9.02 -0.83 -60.55
N PRO A 205 -7.73 -1.20 -60.48
CA PRO A 205 -6.76 -0.57 -59.58
C PRO A 205 -6.27 0.78 -60.11
N GLU A 206 -6.20 1.77 -59.23
CA GLU A 206 -5.49 3.05 -59.43
C GLU A 206 -4.07 2.99 -58.83
N PRO A 207 -3.10 3.76 -59.37
CA PRO A 207 -1.68 3.62 -59.02
C PRO A 207 -1.28 4.30 -57.70
N ASP A 208 -0.34 3.66 -57.01
CA ASP A 208 0.21 4.00 -55.69
C ASP A 208 0.81 5.41 -55.58
N SER A 209 0.39 6.16 -54.55
CA SER A 209 1.15 7.30 -53.99
C SER A 209 1.73 6.94 -52.61
N PRO A 210 3.06 7.06 -52.38
CA PRO A 210 3.75 6.53 -51.20
C PRO A 210 3.73 7.48 -49.98
N GLN A 211 2.57 8.00 -49.57
CA GLN A 211 2.48 8.93 -48.42
C GLN A 211 1.61 8.47 -47.23
N ASP A 212 0.96 7.30 -47.29
CA ASP A 212 0.14 6.80 -46.18
C ASP A 212 0.79 5.67 -45.35
N ALA A 213 2.06 5.33 -45.61
CA ALA A 213 2.72 4.14 -45.04
C ALA A 213 3.33 4.30 -43.63
N LEU A 214 2.87 5.24 -42.78
CA LEU A 214 3.45 5.42 -41.42
C LEU A 214 2.42 5.72 -40.30
N LEU A 215 1.23 5.12 -40.40
CA LEU A 215 0.33 4.93 -39.24
C LEU A 215 0.00 3.43 -39.13
N LEU A 216 0.70 2.74 -38.21
CA LEU A 216 0.35 1.42 -37.67
C LEU A 216 0.18 1.65 -36.17
N ASP A 217 -1.01 1.61 -35.58
CA ASP A 217 -1.98 0.51 -35.48
C ASP A 217 -1.35 -0.77 -34.86
N PRO A 218 -1.56 -1.04 -33.56
CA PRO A 218 -1.00 -2.19 -32.84
C PRO A 218 -1.80 -3.49 -33.04
N GLY A 219 -2.03 -3.86 -34.29
CA GLY A 219 -2.22 -5.25 -34.72
C GLY A 219 -0.93 -5.93 -35.20
N ALA A 220 0.23 -5.30 -35.03
CA ALA A 220 1.49 -5.77 -35.63
C ALA A 220 2.53 -6.22 -34.58
N GLY A 221 2.64 -7.54 -34.41
CA GLY A 221 3.78 -8.22 -33.78
C GLY A 221 3.80 -8.20 -32.25
N ASP A 222 4.32 -9.27 -31.65
CA ASP A 222 4.42 -9.40 -30.20
C ASP A 222 5.25 -8.23 -29.63
N PRO A 223 4.67 -7.38 -28.76
CA PRO A 223 5.37 -6.25 -28.17
C PRO A 223 6.66 -6.66 -27.41
N LEU A 224 6.78 -7.92 -26.99
CA LEU A 224 8.00 -8.44 -26.39
C LEU A 224 9.20 -8.46 -27.35
N ASP A 225 8.98 -8.73 -28.64
CA ASP A 225 10.08 -8.81 -29.61
C ASP A 225 10.72 -7.43 -29.84
N LYS A 226 9.89 -6.37 -29.88
CA LYS A 226 10.37 -4.99 -29.94
C LYS A 226 11.13 -4.59 -28.68
N LEU A 227 10.68 -5.04 -27.50
CA LEU A 227 11.37 -4.74 -26.24
C LEU A 227 12.74 -5.42 -26.19
N GLN A 228 12.82 -6.68 -26.63
CA GLN A 228 14.10 -7.40 -26.70
C GLN A 228 15.07 -6.78 -27.70
N GLN A 229 14.58 -6.23 -28.81
CA GLN A 229 15.40 -5.52 -29.79
C GLN A 229 16.05 -4.27 -29.16
N MET A 230 15.26 -3.42 -28.49
CA MET A 230 15.75 -2.19 -27.88
C MET A 230 16.78 -2.46 -26.77
N LEU A 231 16.59 -3.52 -25.98
CA LEU A 231 17.53 -3.89 -24.92
C LEU A 231 18.88 -4.38 -25.45
N ARG A 232 18.91 -5.00 -26.64
CA ARG A 232 20.17 -5.42 -27.29
C ARG A 232 20.94 -4.23 -27.84
N ASP A 233 20.25 -3.25 -28.42
CA ASP A 233 20.89 -2.07 -29.01
C ASP A 233 21.51 -1.16 -27.94
N ALA A 234 20.86 -1.03 -26.77
CA ALA A 234 21.39 -0.26 -25.64
C ALA A 234 22.59 -0.91 -24.93
N ALA A 235 22.86 -2.20 -25.17
CA ALA A 235 24.02 -2.90 -24.61
C ALA A 235 25.26 -2.84 -25.52
N ALA A 236 25.10 -2.34 -26.76
CA ALA A 236 26.16 -2.28 -27.77
C ALA A 236 26.76 -0.88 -27.98
N GLY A 237 26.32 0.14 -27.23
CA GLY A 237 26.82 1.51 -27.28
C GLY A 237 26.82 2.19 -25.92
#